data_AF-A0A6H9RLF8-F1
#
_entry.id   AF-A0A6H9RLF8-F1
#
_cell.length_a   1.000
_cell.length_b   1.000
_cell.length_c   1.000
_cell.angle_alpha   90.00
_cell.angle_beta   90.00
_cell.angle_gamma   90.00
#
_symmetry.space_group_name_H-M   'P 1'
#
loop_
_entity.id
_entity.type
_entity.pdbx_description
1 polymer ?
#
loop_
_entity_poly.entity_id
_entity_poly.type
_entity_poly.pdbx_seq_one_letter_code
_entity_poly.pdbx_strand_id
1 'polypeptide(L)'
;MVFRLSKIYTRTGDKGETGLGDGRRVAKDHPRVEAIGEVDTLNSQLGLLLAGLATETTRHPGLKEVSDVLAPCQHRLFDLG
;
A
#
# COMPACT_ATOMS: atom_id res chain seq x y z
N MET A 1 -11.00 -11.64 -7.19
CA MET A 1 -11.66 -10.70 -8.13
C MET A 1 -10.58 -9.76 -8.64
N VAL A 2 -10.35 -9.67 -9.95
CA VAL A 2 -9.30 -8.78 -10.50
C VAL A 2 -9.91 -7.40 -10.71
N PHE A 3 -9.47 -6.40 -9.95
CA PHE A 3 -9.88 -5.01 -10.15
C PHE A 3 -9.07 -4.40 -11.29
N ARG A 4 -9.71 -4.11 -12.42
CA ARG A 4 -9.07 -3.38 -13.53
C ARG A 4 -9.14 -1.88 -13.29
N LEU A 5 -7.98 -1.25 -13.18
CA LEU A 5 -7.81 0.20 -13.10
C LEU A 5 -7.76 0.79 -14.52
N SER A 6 -8.89 1.27 -15.05
CA SER A 6 -8.98 1.87 -16.39
C SER A 6 -8.87 3.40 -16.40
N LYS A 7 -9.50 4.06 -15.42
CA LYS A 7 -9.32 5.49 -15.11
C LYS A 7 -9.04 5.62 -13.63
N ILE A 8 -7.86 6.13 -13.30
CA ILE A 8 -7.44 6.32 -11.91
C ILE A 8 -8.23 7.46 -11.25
N TYR A 9 -8.55 8.52 -12.00
CA TYR A 9 -9.35 9.64 -11.49
C TYR A 9 -10.85 9.46 -11.82
N THR A 10 -11.69 9.45 -10.78
CA THR A 10 -13.16 9.35 -10.92
C THR A 10 -13.89 10.63 -10.53
N ARG A 11 -13.22 11.57 -9.83
CA ARG A 11 -13.79 12.81 -9.26
C ARG A 11 -14.90 12.60 -8.22
N THR A 12 -15.21 11.36 -7.86
CA THR A 12 -16.27 11.05 -6.90
C THR A 12 -15.96 11.56 -5.50
N GLY A 13 -14.68 11.70 -5.14
CA GLY A 13 -14.22 12.17 -3.84
C GLY A 13 -13.90 13.66 -3.73
N ASP A 14 -14.25 14.47 -4.74
CA ASP A 14 -13.94 15.91 -4.77
C ASP A 14 -14.71 16.69 -3.69
N LYS A 15 -15.81 16.13 -3.19
CA LYS A 15 -16.60 16.68 -2.08
C LYS A 15 -16.07 16.30 -0.68
N GLY A 16 -14.90 15.67 -0.60
CA GLY A 16 -14.27 15.30 0.69
C GLY A 16 -14.67 13.93 1.24
N GLU A 17 -15.42 13.13 0.48
CA GLU A 17 -15.84 11.78 0.88
C GLU A 17 -15.20 10.69 0.02
N THR A 18 -15.03 9.50 0.57
CA THR A 18 -14.54 8.31 -0.16
C THR A 18 -15.45 7.10 0.08
N GLY A 19 -15.39 6.11 -0.80
CA GLY A 19 -16.15 4.86 -0.69
C GLY A 19 -15.34 3.78 0.03
N LEU A 20 -16.03 2.95 0.82
CA LEU A 20 -15.49 1.73 1.45
C LEU A 20 -15.89 0.50 0.62
N GLY A 21 -15.20 -0.63 0.85
CA GLY A 21 -15.45 -1.89 0.14
C GLY A 21 -16.86 -2.48 0.32
N ASP A 22 -17.59 -2.04 1.35
CA ASP A 22 -19.00 -2.41 1.60
C ASP A 22 -20.01 -1.43 0.96
N GLY A 23 -19.54 -0.47 0.16
CA GLY A 23 -20.37 0.51 -0.55
C GLY A 23 -20.75 1.74 0.28
N ARG A 24 -20.41 1.80 1.58
CA ARG A 24 -20.63 3.00 2.39
C ARG A 24 -19.70 4.13 1.94
N ARG A 25 -20.15 5.37 2.13
CA ARG A 25 -19.32 6.57 1.94
C ARG A 25 -19.05 7.24 3.28
N VAL A 26 -17.80 7.63 3.49
CA VAL A 26 -17.34 8.31 4.70
C VAL A 26 -16.47 9.51 4.34
N ALA A 27 -16.35 10.48 5.23
CA ALA A 27 -15.42 11.59 5.06
C ALA A 27 -13.96 11.09 4.98
N LYS A 28 -13.10 11.81 4.27
CA LYS A 28 -11.68 11.42 4.07
C LYS A 28 -10.85 11.47 5.36
N ASP A 29 -11.30 12.21 6.35
CA ASP A 29 -10.72 12.31 7.70
C ASP A 29 -11.33 11.28 8.69
N HIS A 30 -12.18 10.37 8.21
CA HIS A 30 -12.73 9.32 9.04
C HIS A 30 -11.61 8.38 9.53
N PRO A 31 -11.57 7.95 10.81
CA PRO A 31 -10.47 7.17 11.38
C PRO A 31 -10.11 5.88 10.60
N ARG A 32 -11.12 5.23 10.00
CA ARG A 32 -10.91 4.08 9.12
C ARG A 32 -10.11 4.43 7.86
N VAL A 33 -10.39 5.57 7.22
CA VAL A 33 -9.69 6.01 6.01
C VAL A 33 -8.26 6.38 6.34
N GLU A 34 -8.05 7.06 7.47
CA GLU A 34 -6.71 7.37 7.99
C GLU A 34 -5.90 6.10 8.23
N ALA A 35 -6.48 5.11 8.93
CA ALA A 35 -5.81 3.83 9.18
C ALA A 35 -5.40 3.10 7.88
N ILE A 36 -6.29 3.07 6.87
CA ILE A 36 -5.97 2.47 5.56
C ILE A 36 -4.86 3.26 4.85
N GLY A 37 -4.89 4.59 4.93
CA GLY A 37 -3.85 5.47 4.36
C GLY A 37 -2.48 5.30 5.01
N GLU A 38 -2.43 5.10 6.34
CA GLU A 38 -1.17 4.81 7.05
C GLU A 38 -0.61 3.43 6.67
N VAL A 39 -1.48 2.42 6.50
CA VAL A 39 -1.07 1.10 6.01
C VAL A 39 -0.51 1.18 4.58
N ASP A 40 -1.15 1.94 3.69
CA ASP A 40 -0.67 2.17 2.31
C ASP A 40 0.66 2.95 2.27
N THR A 41 0.82 3.93 3.17
CA THR A 41 2.08 4.67 3.34
C THR A 41 3.21 3.76 3.79
N LEU A 42 2.97 2.91 4.80
CA LEU A 42 3.93 1.90 5.26
C LEU A 42 4.29 0.94 4.12
N ASN A 43 3.30 0.46 3.36
CA ASN A 43 3.52 -0.44 2.23
C ASN A 43 4.39 0.20 1.13
N SER A 44 4.18 1.48 0.86
CA SER A 44 4.97 2.27 -0.09
C SER A 44 6.42 2.46 0.38
N GLN A 45 6.63 2.78 1.67
CA GLN A 45 7.97 2.88 2.26
C GLN A 45 8.71 1.55 2.24
N LEU A 46 8.00 0.44 2.50
CA LEU A 46 8.57 -0.90 2.40
C LEU A 46 9.02 -1.23 0.98
N GLY A 47 8.24 -0.84 -0.03
CA GLY A 47 8.62 -0.98 -1.44
C GLY A 47 9.90 -0.22 -1.79
N LEU A 48 10.05 1.02 -1.28
CA LEU A 48 11.26 1.81 -1.46
C LEU A 48 12.48 1.15 -0.81
N LEU A 49 12.32 0.62 0.41
CA LEU A 49 13.38 -0.12 1.10
C LEU A 49 13.81 -1.36 0.31
N LEU A 50 12.86 -2.17 -0.15
CA LEU A 50 13.15 -3.38 -0.94
C LEU A 50 13.88 -3.05 -2.23
N ALA A 51 13.53 -1.95 -2.91
CA ALA A 51 14.23 -1.49 -4.10
C ALA A 51 15.70 -1.14 -3.79
N GLY A 52 15.97 -0.46 -2.67
CA GLY A 52 17.34 -0.16 -2.22
C GLY A 52 18.14 -1.40 -1.80
N LEU A 53 17.50 -2.36 -1.12
CA LEU A 53 18.15 -3.62 -0.75
C LEU A 53 18.53 -4.43 -2.00
N ALA A 54 17.67 -4.44 -3.03
CA ALA A 54 17.96 -5.12 -4.29
C ALA A 54 19.22 -4.57 -4.97
N THR A 55 19.48 -3.25 -4.92
CA THR A 55 20.69 -2.66 -5.50
C THR A 55 21.97 -3.00 -4.73
N GLU A 56 21.88 -3.19 -3.41
CA GLU A 56 23.04 -3.43 -2.54
C GLU A 56 23.32 -4.93 -2.29
N THR A 57 22.39 -5.82 -2.65
CA THR A 57 22.51 -7.27 -2.44
C THR A 57 23.78 -7.86 -3.07
N THR A 58 24.24 -7.34 -4.22
CA THR A 58 25.49 -7.79 -4.86
C THR A 58 26.73 -7.51 -4.01
N ARG A 59 26.76 -6.37 -3.30
CA ARG A 59 27.89 -5.99 -2.42
C ARG A 59 27.77 -6.64 -1.04
N HIS A 60 26.53 -6.86 -0.59
CA HIS A 60 26.22 -7.43 0.72
C HIS A 60 25.19 -8.56 0.59
N PRO A 61 25.61 -9.80 0.26
CA PRO A 61 24.70 -10.92 0.01
C PRO A 61 23.77 -11.25 1.18
N GLY A 62 24.18 -10.99 2.42
CA GLY A 62 23.34 -11.19 3.61
C GLY A 62 22.08 -10.33 3.66
N LEU A 63 22.01 -9.23 2.89
CA LEU A 63 20.80 -8.41 2.79
C LEU A 63 19.64 -9.16 2.10
N LYS A 64 19.94 -10.23 1.35
CA LYS A 64 18.91 -11.04 0.70
C LYS A 64 17.94 -11.64 1.73
N GLU A 65 18.42 -12.07 2.89
CA GLU A 65 17.58 -12.66 3.94
C GLU A 65 16.54 -11.65 4.44
N VAL A 66 16.94 -10.38 4.58
CA VAL A 66 16.04 -9.30 4.98
C VAL A 66 14.98 -9.06 3.92
N SER A 67 15.38 -8.97 2.65
CA SER A 67 14.44 -8.81 1.52
C SER A 67 13.45 -9.96 1.42
N ASP A 68 13.89 -11.20 1.63
CA ASP A 68 13.05 -12.40 1.56
C ASP A 68 11.98 -12.41 2.67
N VAL A 69 12.28 -11.88 3.85
CA VAL A 69 11.31 -11.73 4.96
C VAL A 69 10.34 -10.58 4.72
N LEU A 70 10.83 -9.47 4.17
CA LEU A 70 10.05 -8.24 4.01
C LEU A 70 9.15 -8.23 2.77
N ALA A 71 9.56 -8.85 1.66
CA ALA A 71 8.79 -8.83 0.42
C ALA A 71 7.35 -9.38 0.57
N PRO A 72 7.12 -10.51 1.29
CA PRO A 72 5.75 -11.00 1.53
C PRO A 72 4.88 -10.04 2.35
N CYS A 73 5.47 -9.16 3.15
CA CYS A 73 4.70 -8.22 3.97
C CYS A 73 3.93 -7.21 3.13
N GLN A 74 4.36 -6.86 1.91
CA GLN A 74 3.59 -5.95 1.05
C GLN A 74 2.22 -6.52 0.67
N HIS A 75 2.15 -7.82 0.37
CA HIS A 75 0.86 -8.50 0.11
C HIS A 75 0.00 -8.54 1.36
N ARG A 76 0.59 -8.81 2.53
CA ARG A 76 -0.14 -8.85 3.80
C ARG A 76 -0.67 -7.47 4.21
N LEU A 77 0.07 -6.39 3.92
CA LEU A 77 -0.39 -5.03 4.14
C LEU A 77 -1.52 -4.65 3.18
N PHE A 78 -1.45 -5.10 1.93
CA PHE A 78 -2.55 -4.94 0.97
C PHE A 78 -3.81 -5.70 1.40
N ASP A 79 -3.68 -6.91 1.96
CA ASP A 79 -4.83 -7.66 2.49
C ASP A 79 -5.42 -7.05 3.78
N LEU A 80 -4.60 -6.29 4.52
CA LEU A 80 -5.00 -5.64 5.78
C LEU A 80 -5.75 -4.32 5.56
N GLY A 81 -5.33 -3.52 4.58
CA GLY A 81 -5.92 -2.22 4.23
C GLY A 81 -7.19 -2.35 3.40
#